data_AF-A0A842MPY6-F1
#
_entry.id   AF-A0A842MPY6-F1
#
_cell.length_a   1.000
_cell.length_b   1.000
_cell.length_c   1.000
_cell.angle_alpha   90.00
_cell.angle_beta   90.00
_cell.angle_gamma   90.00
#
_symmetry.space_group_name_H-M   'P 1'
#
loop_
_entity.id
_entity.type
_entity.pdbx_description
1 polymer ?
#
loop_
_entity_poly.entity_id
_entity_poly.type
_entity_poly.pdbx_seq_one_letter_code
_entity_poly.pdbx_strand_id
1 'polypeptide(L)'
;MSELGFITELIEERLVRGRLRWLANFNEIRKDYQIGNFIFPLYAAGGLGEKGFFLSRIFSHFVTPKYKVHFLIYKAQNMDTKSLRSLILACKQKFSENDWILIGLLQTSPFDKSLEKAIENIADKRVGVAAFSLASNKEVCSENVLGKALQKQLRLGDASFESFDIINYVKSVAMIFILSILMLAATAIIGNIPQAVQPLTLLILVLISLIIGHQIYKSRYHVT
;
A
#
# COMPACT_ATOMS: atom_id res chain seq x y z
N MET A 1 13.64 3.41 -16.81
CA MET A 1 13.36 3.34 -15.35
C MET A 1 14.03 2.10 -14.81
N SER A 2 14.70 2.16 -13.66
CA SER A 2 15.25 0.96 -13.01
C SER A 2 14.12 0.16 -12.35
N GLU A 3 14.19 -1.17 -12.35
CA GLU A 3 13.15 -2.05 -11.74
C GLU A 3 12.89 -1.71 -10.26
N LEU A 4 13.94 -1.33 -9.52
CA LEU A 4 13.83 -0.82 -8.15
C LEU A 4 13.00 0.48 -8.07
N GLY A 5 13.11 1.35 -9.08
CA GLY A 5 12.29 2.54 -9.24
C GLY A 5 10.81 2.18 -9.29
N PHE A 6 10.45 1.30 -10.21
CA PHE A 6 9.09 0.82 -10.41
C PHE A 6 8.49 0.19 -9.14
N ILE A 7 9.24 -0.69 -8.44
CA ILE A 7 8.75 -1.29 -7.18
C ILE A 7 8.45 -0.23 -6.12
N THR A 8 9.25 0.83 -6.06
CA THR A 8 9.04 1.90 -5.08
C THR A 8 7.80 2.72 -5.40
N GLU A 9 7.58 3.07 -6.66
CA GLU A 9 6.37 3.76 -7.12
C GLU A 9 5.12 2.93 -6.82
N LEU A 10 5.20 1.61 -7.04
CA LEU A 10 4.10 0.70 -6.74
C LEU A 10 3.79 0.61 -5.24
N ILE A 11 4.81 0.60 -4.38
CA ILE A 11 4.60 0.62 -2.93
C ILE A 11 4.05 1.98 -2.48
N GLU A 12 4.54 3.09 -3.04
CA GLU A 12 3.99 4.42 -2.81
C GLU A 12 2.51 4.48 -3.18
N GLU A 13 2.13 3.96 -4.35
CA GLU A 13 0.75 3.88 -4.79
C GLU A 13 -0.10 3.04 -3.82
N ARG A 14 0.42 1.90 -3.34
CA ARG A 14 -0.27 1.08 -2.33
C ARG A 14 -0.43 1.80 -0.98
N LEU A 15 0.53 2.61 -0.55
CA LEU A 15 0.41 3.47 0.63
C LEU A 15 -0.70 4.50 0.46
N VAL A 16 -0.69 5.24 -0.66
CA VAL A 16 -1.67 6.29 -0.97
C VAL A 16 -3.08 5.73 -1.06
N ARG A 17 -3.25 4.55 -1.68
CA ARG A 17 -4.53 3.83 -1.74
C ARG A 17 -4.98 3.26 -0.39
N GLY A 18 -4.13 3.33 0.63
CA GLY A 18 -4.43 2.81 1.96
C GLY A 18 -4.43 1.28 2.05
N ARG A 19 -3.82 0.56 1.10
CA ARG A 19 -3.71 -0.91 1.15
C ARG A 19 -2.81 -1.38 2.31
N LEU A 20 -1.92 -0.50 2.78
CA LEU A 20 -1.06 -0.75 3.96
C LEU A 20 -1.66 -0.22 5.28
N ARG A 21 -2.96 0.15 5.30
CA ARG A 21 -3.67 0.58 6.54
C ARG A 21 -3.65 -0.47 7.65
N TRP A 22 -3.48 -1.74 7.30
CA TRP A 22 -3.32 -2.83 8.27
C TRP A 22 -2.00 -2.78 9.04
N LEU A 23 -0.97 -2.11 8.52
CA LEU A 23 0.29 -1.85 9.25
C LEU A 23 0.18 -0.58 10.09
N ALA A 24 -0.25 0.51 9.47
CA ALA A 24 -0.49 1.78 10.14
C ALA A 24 -1.34 2.70 9.25
N ASN A 25 -1.96 3.69 9.88
CA ASN A 25 -2.61 4.77 9.16
C ASN A 25 -1.57 5.84 8.83
N PHE A 26 -0.91 5.68 7.67
CA PHE A 26 0.07 6.63 7.17
C PHE A 26 -0.62 7.94 6.77
N ASN A 27 -0.17 9.05 7.36
CA ASN A 27 -0.69 10.40 7.11
C ASN A 27 0.38 11.33 6.56
N GLU A 28 1.66 10.98 6.69
CA GLU A 28 2.77 11.70 6.09
C GLU A 28 3.52 10.76 5.16
N ILE A 29 3.77 11.20 3.92
CA ILE A 29 4.60 10.50 2.94
C ILE A 29 5.63 11.51 2.43
N ARG A 30 6.90 11.11 2.40
CA ARG A 30 8.01 11.94 1.92
C ARG A 30 8.89 11.10 0.99
N LYS A 31 9.34 11.72 -0.10
CA LYS A 31 10.35 11.14 -1.00
C LYS A 31 11.75 11.57 -0.57
N ASP A 32 12.73 10.76 -0.92
CA ASP A 32 14.16 11.04 -0.73
C ASP A 32 14.51 11.51 0.69
N TYR A 33 13.93 10.84 1.69
CA TYR A 33 14.08 11.20 3.08
C TYR A 33 15.46 10.76 3.60
N GLN A 34 16.21 11.69 4.17
CA GLN A 34 17.57 11.42 4.63
C GLN A 34 17.61 11.09 6.15
N ILE A 35 18.27 9.99 6.50
CA ILE A 35 18.61 9.66 7.90
C ILE A 35 20.09 9.29 7.98
N GLY A 36 20.88 10.16 8.62
CA GLY A 36 22.33 10.02 8.64
C GLY A 36 22.89 10.00 7.22
N ASN A 37 23.56 8.90 6.87
CA ASN A 37 24.18 8.69 5.56
C ASN A 37 23.27 7.92 4.58
N PHE A 38 22.03 7.60 4.97
CA PHE A 38 21.11 6.83 4.16
C PHE A 38 20.02 7.72 3.56
N ILE A 39 19.77 7.55 2.27
CA ILE A 39 18.69 8.20 1.54
C ILE A 39 17.61 7.15 1.29
N PHE A 40 16.42 7.40 1.82
CA PHE A 40 15.26 6.55 1.66
C PHE A 40 14.37 7.13 0.57
N PRO A 41 14.28 6.50 -0.61
CA PRO A 41 13.42 7.00 -1.70
C PRO A 41 11.95 7.13 -1.29
N LEU A 42 11.50 6.35 -0.29
CA LEU A 42 10.16 6.46 0.26
C LEU A 42 10.20 6.38 1.79
N TYR A 43 9.60 7.37 2.43
CA TYR A 43 9.34 7.42 3.86
C TYR A 43 7.85 7.68 4.08
N ALA A 44 7.25 6.93 4.99
CA ALA A 44 5.91 7.21 5.47
C ALA A 44 5.84 7.15 6.99
N ALA A 45 5.14 8.11 7.59
CA ALA A 45 4.85 8.11 9.01
C ALA A 45 3.33 8.01 9.23
N GLY A 46 2.97 7.32 10.30
CA GLY A 46 1.58 7.11 10.68
C GLY A 46 1.45 6.72 12.14
N GLY A 47 0.21 6.40 12.51
CA GLY A 47 -0.09 5.85 13.83
C GLY A 47 -1.02 4.66 13.75
N LEU A 48 -1.13 3.95 14.86
CA LEU A 48 -2.08 2.85 15.04
C LEU A 48 -3.51 3.34 15.32
N GLY A 49 -3.71 4.66 15.43
CA GLY A 49 -5.02 5.25 15.73
C GLY A 49 -6.06 4.96 14.65
N GLU A 50 -7.21 4.45 15.08
CA GLU A 50 -8.30 4.11 14.17
C GLU A 50 -8.98 5.36 13.58
N LYS A 51 -9.33 5.27 12.30
CA LYS A 51 -10.33 6.16 11.68
C LYS A 51 -11.71 5.49 11.77
N GLY A 52 -12.27 5.44 12.98
CA GLY A 52 -13.67 5.02 13.21
C GLY A 52 -14.61 6.20 13.45
N PHE A 53 -15.87 5.91 13.81
CA PHE A 53 -16.89 6.89 14.21
C PHE A 53 -16.40 7.81 15.33
N PHE A 54 -16.97 9.01 15.46
CA PHE A 54 -16.47 10.07 16.35
C PHE A 54 -16.20 9.60 17.80
N LEU A 55 -17.08 8.74 18.35
CA LEU A 55 -16.93 8.14 19.67
C LEU A 55 -15.76 7.15 19.77
N SER A 56 -15.51 6.33 18.75
CA SER A 56 -14.35 5.41 18.75
C SER A 56 -13.03 6.16 18.59
N ARG A 57 -13.03 7.32 17.91
CA ARG A 57 -11.88 8.22 17.84
C ARG A 57 -11.54 8.84 19.21
N ILE A 58 -12.55 9.25 19.97
CA ILE A 58 -12.35 9.79 21.33
C ILE A 58 -11.80 8.68 22.24
N PHE A 59 -12.43 7.51 22.26
CA PHE A 59 -11.92 6.37 23.04
C PHE A 59 -10.49 5.98 22.64
N SER A 60 -10.20 5.90 21.34
CA SER A 60 -8.85 5.63 20.86
C SER A 60 -7.85 6.72 21.28
N HIS A 61 -8.23 7.99 21.30
CA HIS A 61 -7.33 9.06 21.75
C HIS A 61 -6.91 8.93 23.22
N PHE A 62 -7.80 8.41 24.08
CA PHE A 62 -7.54 8.26 25.51
C PHE A 62 -6.93 6.91 25.90
N VAL A 63 -7.27 5.83 25.17
CA VAL A 63 -6.93 4.46 25.57
C VAL A 63 -5.78 3.89 24.74
N THR A 64 -5.59 4.31 23.49
CA THR A 64 -4.51 3.76 22.65
C THR A 64 -3.19 4.48 22.91
N PRO A 65 -2.12 3.78 23.30
CA PRO A 65 -0.79 4.38 23.35
C PRO A 65 -0.40 4.96 21.98
N LYS A 66 0.16 6.18 21.99
CA LYS A 66 0.50 6.97 20.80
C LYS A 66 1.77 6.44 20.12
N TYR A 67 1.83 5.15 19.82
CA TYR A 67 2.92 4.58 19.05
C TYR A 67 2.87 5.11 17.63
N LYS A 68 3.95 5.78 17.19
CA LYS A 68 4.12 6.13 15.79
C LYS A 68 4.75 4.97 15.06
N VAL A 69 4.34 4.80 13.82
CA VAL A 69 4.88 3.81 12.91
C VAL A 69 5.60 4.54 11.79
N HIS A 70 6.86 4.22 11.60
CA HIS A 70 7.72 4.74 10.55
C HIS A 70 8.00 3.64 9.55
N PHE A 71 7.55 3.82 8.32
CA PHE A 71 7.81 2.92 7.21
C PHE A 71 8.84 3.55 6.28
N LEU A 72 9.90 2.81 5.96
CA LEU A 72 11.02 3.28 5.15
C LEU A 72 11.34 2.25 4.07
N ILE A 73 11.57 2.71 2.85
CA ILE A 73 12.14 1.87 1.78
C ILE A 73 13.57 2.30 1.53
N TYR A 74 14.48 1.33 1.56
CA TYR A 74 15.88 1.54 1.20
C TYR A 74 16.23 0.71 -0.04
N LYS A 75 16.96 1.33 -0.97
CA LYS A 75 17.49 0.67 -2.17
C LYS A 75 18.99 0.43 -1.99
N ALA A 76 19.43 -0.79 -2.22
CA ALA A 76 20.84 -1.15 -2.21
C ALA A 76 21.22 -1.90 -3.47
N GLN A 77 22.43 -1.71 -3.98
CA GLN A 77 22.97 -2.61 -5.01
C GLN A 77 23.43 -3.92 -4.38
N ASN A 78 24.22 -3.82 -3.31
CA ASN A 78 24.65 -4.92 -2.47
C ASN A 78 24.66 -4.46 -1.01
N MET A 79 23.89 -5.11 -0.14
CA MET A 79 23.86 -4.83 1.30
C MET A 79 24.71 -5.86 2.04
N ASP A 80 25.54 -5.42 2.99
CA ASP A 80 26.24 -6.30 3.91
C ASP A 80 25.64 -6.22 5.33
N THR A 81 26.03 -7.14 6.19
CA THR A 81 25.54 -7.20 7.58
C THR A 81 25.91 -5.95 8.39
N LYS A 82 27.06 -5.34 8.10
CA LYS A 82 27.51 -4.10 8.77
C LYS A 82 26.65 -2.91 8.35
N SER A 83 26.34 -2.77 7.06
CA SER A 83 25.49 -1.69 6.54
C SER A 83 24.04 -1.86 6.99
N LEU A 84 23.53 -3.09 7.06
CA LEU A 84 22.21 -3.35 7.65
C LEU A 84 22.17 -2.89 9.11
N ARG A 85 23.19 -3.23 9.90
CA ARG A 85 23.28 -2.84 11.31
C ARG A 85 23.39 -1.32 11.46
N SER A 86 24.20 -0.64 10.65
CA SER A 86 24.33 0.81 10.71
C SER A 86 23.06 1.53 10.26
N LEU A 87 22.34 0.99 9.27
CA LEU A 87 21.03 1.48 8.85
C LEU A 87 20.01 1.37 9.97
N ILE A 88 19.90 0.20 10.63
CA ILE A 88 18.98 0.01 11.75
C ILE A 88 19.33 0.97 12.91
N LEU A 89 20.62 1.14 13.22
CA LEU A 89 21.06 2.07 14.26
C LEU A 89 20.73 3.52 13.92
N ALA A 90 20.93 3.95 12.67
CA ALA A 90 20.59 5.30 12.22
C ALA A 90 19.08 5.56 12.37
N CYS A 91 18.23 4.61 11.99
CA CYS A 91 16.79 4.70 12.19
C CYS A 91 16.44 4.77 13.69
N LYS A 92 17.04 3.93 14.53
CA LYS A 92 16.79 3.93 15.98
C LYS A 92 17.21 5.22 16.68
N GLN A 93 18.29 5.86 16.22
CA GLN A 93 18.73 7.15 16.77
C GLN A 93 17.82 8.31 16.34
N LYS A 94 17.19 8.19 15.16
CA LYS A 94 16.31 9.22 14.62
C LYS A 94 14.91 9.21 15.24
N PHE A 95 14.37 8.04 15.56
CA PHE A 95 13.00 7.85 16.03
C PHE A 95 12.92 7.59 17.53
N SER A 96 11.76 7.89 18.14
CA SER A 96 11.59 7.78 19.60
C SER A 96 11.62 6.33 20.07
N GLU A 97 11.94 6.10 21.34
CA GLU A 97 12.08 4.77 21.94
C GLU A 97 10.83 3.91 21.92
N ASN A 98 9.67 4.53 21.73
CA ASN A 98 8.39 3.83 21.65
C ASN A 98 7.90 3.64 20.21
N ASP A 99 8.59 4.21 19.22
CA ASP A 99 8.16 4.14 17.83
C ASP A 99 8.54 2.80 17.21
N TRP A 100 7.66 2.33 16.31
CA TRP A 100 7.89 1.15 15.49
C TRP A 100 8.50 1.56 14.15
N ILE A 101 9.50 0.80 13.71
CA ILE A 101 10.30 1.07 12.53
C ILE A 101 10.13 -0.13 11.60
N LEU A 102 9.58 0.10 10.42
CA LEU A 102 9.37 -0.89 9.37
C LEU A 102 10.27 -0.54 8.20
N ILE A 103 11.18 -1.45 7.83
CA ILE A 103 12.16 -1.22 6.77
C ILE A 103 11.93 -2.23 5.65
N GLY A 104 11.55 -1.72 4.48
CA GLY A 104 11.58 -2.45 3.22
C GLY A 104 12.95 -2.30 2.57
N LEU A 105 13.74 -3.37 2.51
CA LEU A 105 15.03 -3.39 1.83
C LEU A 105 14.86 -3.95 0.42
N LEU A 106 15.16 -3.17 -0.61
CA LEU A 106 15.14 -3.62 -2.00
C LEU A 106 16.57 -3.71 -2.52
N GLN A 107 16.98 -4.89 -2.96
CA GLN A 107 18.34 -5.15 -3.43
C GLN A 107 18.35 -5.72 -4.84
N THR A 108 19.33 -5.33 -5.65
CA THR A 108 19.52 -5.92 -6.99
C THR A 108 20.27 -7.24 -6.96
N SER A 109 21.31 -7.36 -6.13
CA SER A 109 22.10 -8.60 -6.01
C SER A 109 21.45 -9.63 -5.07
N PRO A 110 21.78 -10.93 -5.21
CA PRO A 110 21.29 -11.95 -4.29
C PRO A 110 21.78 -11.70 -2.86
N PHE A 111 20.99 -12.15 -1.88
CA PHE A 111 21.37 -12.06 -0.48
C PHE A 111 22.42 -13.10 -0.11
N ASP A 112 23.46 -12.65 0.58
CA ASP A 112 24.41 -13.54 1.23
C ASP A 112 23.75 -14.24 2.42
N LYS A 113 24.08 -15.52 2.65
CA LYS A 113 23.54 -16.29 3.79
C LYS A 113 23.74 -15.62 5.14
N SER A 114 24.81 -14.85 5.30
CA SER A 114 25.09 -14.07 6.51
C SER A 114 24.11 -12.92 6.70
N LEU A 115 23.75 -12.24 5.61
CA LEU A 115 22.76 -11.17 5.59
C LEU A 115 21.36 -11.72 5.85
N GLU A 116 20.99 -12.84 5.23
CA GLU A 116 19.69 -13.49 5.45
C GLU A 116 19.49 -13.81 6.93
N LYS A 117 20.48 -14.49 7.54
CA LYS A 117 20.45 -14.77 8.99
C LYS A 117 20.44 -13.51 9.83
N ALA A 118 21.13 -12.44 9.42
CA ALA A 118 21.12 -11.19 10.17
C ALA A 118 19.76 -10.50 10.14
N ILE A 119 19.02 -10.60 9.03
CA ILE A 119 17.66 -10.08 8.89
C ILE A 119 16.69 -10.91 9.72
N GLU A 120 16.74 -12.24 9.62
CA GLU A 120 15.89 -13.17 10.37
C GLU A 120 16.04 -12.98 11.88
N ASN A 121 17.28 -12.87 12.35
CA ASN A 121 17.63 -12.79 13.78
C ASN A 121 17.61 -11.36 14.36
N ILE A 122 16.86 -10.42 13.76
CA ILE A 122 16.68 -9.09 14.37
C ILE A 122 15.91 -9.24 15.69
N ALA A 123 16.65 -9.14 16.80
CA ALA A 123 16.12 -9.31 18.15
C ALA A 123 15.27 -8.11 18.62
N ASP A 124 15.43 -6.94 17.99
CA ASP A 124 14.72 -5.74 18.38
C ASP A 124 13.23 -5.83 17.97
N LYS A 125 12.34 -5.81 18.97
CA LYS A 125 10.89 -5.91 18.75
C LYS A 125 10.30 -4.66 18.09
N ARG A 126 11.02 -3.54 18.10
CA ARG A 126 10.59 -2.27 17.49
C ARG A 126 10.94 -2.15 16.02
N VAL A 127 11.80 -3.04 15.50
CA VAL A 127 12.32 -2.94 14.13
C VAL A 127 11.90 -4.17 13.33
N GLY A 128 10.97 -4.00 12.39
CA GLY A 128 10.63 -5.02 11.40
C GLY A 128 11.38 -4.77 10.10
N VAL A 129 12.01 -5.80 9.54
CA VAL A 129 12.68 -5.72 8.24
C VAL A 129 12.08 -6.75 7.30
N ALA A 130 11.75 -6.33 6.08
CA ALA A 130 11.42 -7.20 4.96
C ALA A 130 12.32 -6.83 3.80
N ALA A 131 13.09 -7.78 3.31
CA ALA A 131 14.09 -7.60 2.28
C ALA A 131 13.73 -8.42 1.04
N PHE A 132 13.84 -7.81 -0.13
CA PHE A 132 13.58 -8.45 -1.41
C PHE A 132 14.78 -8.28 -2.35
N SER A 133 15.22 -9.39 -2.92
CA SER A 133 16.30 -9.45 -3.91
C SER A 133 15.71 -9.67 -5.30
N LEU A 134 16.02 -8.77 -6.24
CA LEU A 134 15.62 -8.90 -7.64
C LEU A 134 16.31 -10.07 -8.34
N ALA A 135 17.62 -10.25 -8.15
CA ALA A 135 18.37 -11.29 -8.85
C ALA A 135 17.93 -12.72 -8.49
N SER A 136 17.53 -12.95 -7.22
CA SER A 136 17.11 -14.27 -6.75
C SER A 136 15.59 -14.40 -6.61
N ASN A 137 14.83 -13.34 -6.86
CA ASN A 137 13.39 -13.23 -6.58
C ASN A 137 13.02 -13.77 -5.18
N LYS A 138 13.89 -13.55 -4.20
CA LYS A 138 13.77 -14.09 -2.85
C LYS A 138 13.42 -12.99 -1.88
N GLU A 139 12.44 -13.26 -1.03
CA GLU A 139 12.05 -12.40 0.09
C GLU A 139 12.52 -13.01 1.40
N VAL A 140 13.15 -12.19 2.26
CA VAL A 140 13.63 -12.56 3.59
C VAL A 140 13.12 -11.53 4.58
N CYS A 141 12.59 -11.94 5.72
CA CYS A 141 12.05 -11.02 6.70
C CYS A 141 12.53 -11.35 8.11
N SER A 142 12.47 -10.37 9.01
CA SER A 142 12.76 -10.59 10.42
C SER A 142 11.67 -11.46 11.06
N GLU A 143 12.07 -12.40 11.91
CA GLU A 143 11.14 -13.37 12.52
C GLU A 143 10.17 -12.76 13.54
N ASN A 144 10.39 -11.49 13.90
CA ASN A 144 9.54 -10.73 14.78
C ASN A 144 8.19 -10.37 14.13
N VAL A 145 7.25 -9.91 14.97
CA VAL A 145 5.87 -9.60 14.55
C VAL A 145 5.84 -8.54 13.45
N LEU A 146 6.69 -7.52 13.56
CA LEU A 146 6.75 -6.41 12.60
C LEU A 146 7.26 -6.87 11.24
N GLY A 147 8.30 -7.70 11.17
CA GLY A 147 8.83 -8.26 9.93
C GLY A 147 7.83 -9.16 9.22
N LYS A 148 7.18 -10.07 9.95
CA LYS A 148 6.12 -10.94 9.42
C LYS A 148 4.90 -10.15 8.93
N ALA A 149 4.48 -9.14 9.67
CA ALA A 149 3.40 -8.25 9.24
C ALA A 149 3.79 -7.49 7.97
N LEU A 150 5.04 -7.02 7.89
CA LEU A 150 5.55 -6.29 6.74
C LEU A 150 5.62 -7.18 5.48
N GLN A 151 6.16 -8.40 5.59
CA GLN A 151 6.21 -9.39 4.51
C GLN A 151 4.80 -9.69 3.97
N LYS A 152 3.85 -9.97 4.87
CA LYS A 152 2.46 -10.29 4.49
C LYS A 152 1.76 -9.19 3.70
N GLN A 153 2.14 -7.93 3.94
CA GLN A 153 1.49 -6.75 3.39
C GLN A 153 2.21 -6.20 2.14
N LEU A 154 3.54 -6.31 2.09
CA LEU A 154 4.31 -5.91 0.91
C LEU A 154 4.22 -6.95 -0.20
N ARG A 155 4.22 -8.25 0.12
CA ARG A 155 4.16 -9.38 -0.84
C ARG A 155 4.97 -9.07 -2.10
N LEU A 156 6.26 -8.80 -1.93
CA LEU A 156 7.09 -8.31 -3.03
C LEU A 156 7.38 -9.42 -4.05
N GLY A 157 7.43 -10.68 -3.59
CA GLY A 157 7.52 -11.85 -4.46
C GLY A 157 6.22 -12.23 -5.18
N ASP A 158 5.05 -11.95 -4.57
CA ASP A 158 3.73 -12.13 -5.18
C ASP A 158 3.22 -10.82 -5.79
N ALA A 159 4.10 -9.94 -6.27
CA ALA A 159 3.68 -8.85 -7.15
C ALA A 159 3.16 -9.47 -8.45
N SER A 160 2.02 -10.16 -8.41
CA SER A 160 1.14 -10.29 -9.54
C SER A 160 0.82 -8.85 -9.93
N PHE A 161 1.47 -8.45 -11.02
CA PHE A 161 1.18 -7.29 -11.80
C PHE A 161 -0.28 -7.41 -12.29
N GLU A 162 -1.26 -7.19 -11.41
CA GLU A 162 -2.60 -6.84 -11.85
C GLU A 162 -2.52 -5.38 -12.33
N SER A 163 -1.94 -5.21 -13.52
CA SER A 163 -2.00 -3.96 -14.31
C SER A 163 -3.45 -3.50 -14.54
N PHE A 164 -4.42 -4.38 -14.26
CA PHE A 164 -5.84 -4.10 -14.33
C PHE A 164 -6.54 -4.71 -13.11
N ASP A 165 -6.97 -3.86 -12.18
CA ASP A 165 -7.77 -4.25 -11.02
C ASP A 165 -9.22 -4.50 -11.48
N ILE A 166 -9.43 -5.68 -12.07
CA ILE A 166 -10.71 -6.12 -12.67
C ILE A 166 -11.84 -5.93 -11.67
N ILE A 167 -11.60 -6.22 -10.38
CA ILE A 167 -12.61 -6.15 -9.34
C ILE A 167 -13.09 -4.70 -9.18
N ASN A 168 -12.18 -3.74 -9.07
CA ASN A 168 -12.55 -2.33 -8.92
C ASN A 168 -13.08 -1.71 -10.22
N TYR A 169 -12.63 -2.18 -11.38
CA TYR A 169 -13.22 -1.82 -12.67
C TYR A 169 -14.68 -2.30 -12.79
N VAL A 170 -14.93 -3.59 -12.52
CA VAL A 170 -16.28 -4.17 -12.55
C VAL A 170 -17.20 -3.48 -11.57
N LYS A 171 -16.73 -3.14 -10.36
CA LYS A 171 -17.50 -2.35 -9.39
C LYS A 171 -17.89 -0.97 -9.94
N SER A 172 -16.96 -0.29 -10.61
CA SER A 172 -17.20 1.05 -11.18
C SER A 172 -18.24 1.00 -12.31
N VAL A 173 -18.13 0.00 -13.19
CA VAL A 173 -19.12 -0.23 -14.27
C VAL A 173 -20.49 -0.62 -13.70
N ALA A 174 -20.54 -1.54 -12.74
CA ALA A 174 -21.78 -2.00 -12.13
C ALA A 174 -22.52 -0.88 -11.39
N MET A 175 -21.82 -0.01 -10.68
CA MET A 175 -22.41 1.13 -9.97
C MET A 175 -23.15 2.06 -10.93
N ILE A 176 -22.51 2.40 -12.06
CA ILE A 176 -23.12 3.27 -13.08
C ILE A 176 -24.28 2.57 -13.76
N PHE A 177 -24.12 1.28 -14.08
CA PHE A 177 -25.18 0.51 -14.71
C PHE A 177 -26.43 0.44 -13.84
N ILE A 178 -26.29 0.15 -12.55
CA ILE A 178 -27.41 0.11 -11.59
C ILE A 178 -28.05 1.49 -11.44
N LEU A 179 -27.25 2.55 -11.29
CA LEU A 179 -27.77 3.91 -11.17
C LEU A 179 -28.56 4.33 -12.42
N SER A 180 -28.04 3.99 -13.60
CA SER A 180 -28.68 4.29 -14.87
C SER A 180 -29.97 3.46 -15.07
N ILE A 181 -30.04 2.22 -14.60
CA ILE A 181 -31.29 1.43 -14.57
C ILE A 181 -32.31 2.08 -13.64
N LEU A 182 -31.90 2.52 -12.45
CA LEU A 182 -32.79 3.19 -11.50
C LEU A 182 -33.34 4.50 -12.08
N MET A 183 -32.52 5.27 -12.76
CA MET A 183 -32.96 6.48 -13.49
C MET A 183 -33.96 6.13 -14.60
N LEU A 184 -33.68 5.08 -15.39
CA LEU A 184 -34.59 4.63 -16.45
C LEU A 184 -35.95 4.18 -15.87
N ALA A 185 -35.93 3.40 -14.79
CA ALA A 185 -37.14 2.98 -14.09
C ALA A 185 -37.92 4.18 -13.52
N ALA A 186 -37.21 5.16 -12.95
CA ALA A 186 -37.84 6.40 -12.47
C ALA A 186 -38.50 7.18 -13.63
N THR A 187 -37.86 7.29 -14.80
CA THR A 187 -38.48 7.95 -15.96
C THR A 187 -39.70 7.20 -16.50
N ALA A 188 -39.70 5.87 -16.45
CA ALA A 188 -40.84 5.06 -16.88
C ALA A 188 -42.04 5.23 -15.95
N ILE A 189 -41.80 5.26 -14.63
CA ILE A 189 -42.85 5.34 -13.60
C ILE A 189 -43.34 6.77 -13.39
N ILE A 190 -42.42 7.73 -13.20
CA ILE A 190 -42.74 9.13 -12.88
C ILE A 190 -43.05 9.93 -14.15
N GLY A 191 -42.29 9.69 -15.22
CA GLY A 191 -42.48 10.36 -16.50
C GLY A 191 -43.61 9.76 -17.34
N ASN A 192 -44.15 8.61 -16.95
CA ASN A 192 -45.20 7.87 -17.66
C ASN A 192 -44.81 7.51 -19.12
N ILE A 193 -43.52 7.25 -19.36
CA ILE A 193 -42.96 6.85 -20.67
C ILE A 193 -42.49 5.38 -20.57
N PRO A 194 -43.40 4.39 -20.64
CA PRO A 194 -43.02 2.98 -20.51
C PRO A 194 -42.14 2.49 -21.66
N GLN A 195 -42.18 3.19 -22.80
CA GLN A 195 -41.33 2.92 -23.96
C GLN A 195 -39.84 3.22 -23.71
N ALA A 196 -39.49 3.87 -22.59
CA ALA A 196 -38.10 4.13 -22.21
C ALA A 196 -37.35 2.85 -21.81
N VAL A 197 -38.04 1.77 -21.42
CA VAL A 197 -37.43 0.49 -21.04
C VAL A 197 -37.50 -0.49 -22.20
N GLN A 198 -36.69 -0.25 -23.22
CA GLN A 198 -36.53 -1.16 -24.36
C GLN A 198 -35.17 -1.88 -24.33
N PRO A 199 -35.04 -3.05 -24.98
CA PRO A 199 -33.77 -3.76 -25.10
C PRO A 199 -32.65 -2.90 -25.69
N LEU A 200 -32.98 -2.04 -26.66
CA LEU A 200 -32.02 -1.12 -27.28
C LEU A 200 -31.46 -0.10 -26.27
N THR A 201 -32.32 0.52 -25.47
CA THR A 201 -31.93 1.44 -24.40
C THR A 201 -31.05 0.77 -23.37
N LEU A 202 -31.34 -0.48 -22.98
CA LEU A 202 -30.48 -1.23 -22.05
C LEU A 202 -29.09 -1.50 -22.63
N LEU A 203 -29.00 -1.81 -23.94
CA LEU A 203 -27.73 -2.03 -24.63
C LEU A 203 -26.88 -0.76 -24.68
N ILE A 204 -27.50 0.39 -24.98
CA ILE A 204 -26.85 1.71 -24.91
C ILE A 204 -26.34 1.99 -23.49
N LEU A 205 -27.13 1.64 -22.48
CA LEU A 205 -26.82 1.84 -21.07
C LEU A 205 -25.62 0.99 -20.61
N VAL A 206 -25.45 -0.22 -21.16
CA VAL A 206 -24.25 -1.06 -20.98
C VAL A 206 -23.01 -0.40 -21.60
N LEU A 207 -23.12 0.14 -22.82
CA LEU A 207 -21.99 0.82 -23.46
C LEU A 207 -21.57 2.08 -22.70
N ILE A 208 -22.55 2.87 -22.26
CA ILE A 208 -22.31 4.07 -21.46
C ILE A 208 -21.68 3.70 -20.10
N SER A 209 -22.17 2.64 -19.44
CA SER A 209 -21.62 2.22 -18.15
C SER A 209 -20.18 1.70 -18.26
N LEU A 210 -19.81 1.08 -19.39
CA LEU A 210 -18.43 0.69 -19.67
C LEU A 210 -17.52 1.92 -19.84
N ILE A 211 -17.94 2.92 -20.63
CA ILE A 211 -17.13 4.12 -20.91
C ILE A 211 -16.96 4.98 -19.66
N ILE A 212 -18.07 5.33 -19.00
CA ILE A 212 -18.02 6.17 -17.79
C ILE A 212 -17.41 5.38 -16.63
N GLY A 213 -17.69 4.07 -16.55
CA GLY A 213 -17.11 3.17 -15.54
C GLY A 213 -15.60 3.10 -15.64
N HIS A 214 -15.06 3.11 -16.86
CA HIS A 214 -13.63 3.20 -17.09
C HIS A 214 -13.05 4.55 -16.65
N GLN A 215 -13.73 5.67 -16.91
CA GLN A 215 -13.26 6.99 -16.45
C GLN A 215 -13.27 7.12 -14.92
N ILE A 216 -14.33 6.63 -14.26
CA ILE A 216 -14.40 6.61 -12.79
C ILE A 216 -13.33 5.66 -12.24
N TYR A 217 -13.15 4.49 -12.87
CA TYR A 217 -12.09 3.56 -12.53
C TYR A 217 -10.72 4.25 -12.57
N LYS A 218 -10.41 4.98 -13.65
CA LYS A 218 -9.16 5.73 -13.77
C LYS A 218 -9.05 6.81 -12.70
N SER A 219 -10.08 7.63 -12.52
CA SER A 219 -10.05 8.74 -11.55
C SER A 219 -9.95 8.32 -10.08
N ARG A 220 -10.59 7.20 -9.70
CA ARG A 220 -10.75 6.78 -8.29
C ARG A 220 -9.84 5.62 -7.89
N TYR A 221 -9.43 4.80 -8.86
CA TYR A 221 -8.73 3.54 -8.64
C TYR A 221 -7.51 3.35 -9.55
N HIS A 222 -7.12 4.35 -10.35
CA HIS A 222 -5.90 4.35 -11.16
C HIS A 222 -5.22 5.72 -11.14
N VAL A 223 -4.61 6.04 -10.00
CA VAL A 223 -3.77 7.25 -9.88
C VAL A 223 -2.51 6.98 -10.70
N THR A 224 -2.47 7.59 -11.88
CA THR A 224 -1.25 7.71 -12.67
C THR A 224 -0.43 8.87 -12.13
#